data_AF-A0A1J8R2D8-F1
#
_entry.id   AF-A0A1J8R2D8-F1
#
_cell.length_a   1.000
_cell.length_b   1.000
_cell.length_c   1.000
_cell.angle_alpha   90.00
_cell.angle_beta   90.00
_cell.angle_gamma   90.00
#
_symmetry.space_group_name_H-M   'P 1'
#
loop_
_entity.id
_entity.type
_entity.pdbx_description
1 polymer ?
#
loop_
_entity_poly.entity_id
_entity_poly.type
_entity_poly.pdbx_seq_one_letter_code
_entity_poly.pdbx_strand_id
1 'polypeptide(L)'
;MLVENKPARPKRMRKFLGSPYIVIEDQTRRQAMFAFASDPTLNTLGVIIALGDRWQYSEIRRSANLLLSSWSEKKDPTFAVKVRTQKFVVPAYLKRLSGNDTFSFELMDRSGKSAVAFKFIADRIKARESDFWGLPLPKPIKQ
;
A
#
# COMPACT_ATOMS: atom_id res chain seq x y z
N MET A 1 3.34 1.34 8.48
CA MET A 1 2.25 1.69 7.52
C MET A 1 2.62 2.99 6.83
N LEU A 2 2.19 3.20 5.59
CA LEU A 2 2.43 4.45 4.85
C LEU A 2 1.08 5.05 4.40
N VAL A 3 0.94 6.36 4.55
CA VAL A 3 -0.28 7.09 4.18
C VAL A 3 0.09 8.25 3.27
N GLU A 4 -0.51 8.27 2.07
CA GLU A 4 -0.34 9.33 1.09
C GLU A 4 -1.64 10.11 0.96
N ASN A 5 -1.62 11.40 1.33
CA ASN A 5 -2.75 12.29 1.14
C ASN A 5 -2.46 13.24 -0.02
N LYS A 6 -3.24 13.14 -1.09
CA LYS A 6 -3.08 13.98 -2.29
C LYS A 6 -4.39 14.72 -2.60
N PRO A 7 -4.29 15.91 -3.23
CA PRO A 7 -5.47 16.64 -3.67
C PRO A 7 -6.27 15.83 -4.70
N ALA A 8 -7.58 16.05 -4.77
CA ALA A 8 -8.51 15.33 -5.66
C ALA A 8 -8.12 15.38 -7.15
N ARG A 9 -7.39 16.41 -7.58
CA ARG A 9 -6.91 16.58 -8.97
C ARG A 9 -5.47 17.10 -9.01
N PRO A 10 -4.45 16.25 -8.80
CA PRO A 10 -3.07 16.65 -8.99
C PRO A 10 -2.87 17.07 -10.46
N LYS A 11 -2.18 18.19 -10.73
CA LYS A 11 -1.95 18.69 -12.10
C LYS A 11 -1.42 17.61 -13.07
N ARG A 12 -0.67 16.63 -12.56
CA ARG A 12 -0.10 15.49 -13.32
C ARG A 12 -1.11 14.38 -13.66
N MET A 13 -2.23 14.26 -12.94
CA MET A 13 -3.25 13.24 -13.22
C MET A 13 -4.22 13.63 -14.34
N ARG A 14 -4.30 14.92 -14.73
CA ARG A 14 -5.21 15.40 -15.79
C ARG A 14 -4.96 14.75 -17.17
N LYS A 15 -3.84 14.05 -17.36
CA LYS A 15 -3.43 13.43 -18.62
C LYS A 15 -3.53 11.89 -18.63
N PHE A 16 -3.89 11.25 -17.52
CA PHE A 16 -3.95 9.79 -17.43
C PHE A 16 -5.41 9.31 -17.51
N LEU A 17 -5.73 8.53 -18.54
CA LEU A 17 -7.03 7.87 -18.73
C LEU A 17 -7.21 6.60 -17.88
N GLY A 18 -6.22 6.25 -17.05
CA GLY A 18 -6.23 5.07 -16.17
C GLY A 18 -6.57 5.38 -14.71
N SER A 19 -6.39 4.39 -13.83
CA SER A 19 -6.55 4.56 -12.38
C SER A 19 -5.74 5.77 -11.88
N PRO A 20 -6.36 6.72 -11.14
CA PRO A 20 -5.67 7.92 -10.69
C PRO A 20 -4.48 7.56 -9.77
N TYR A 21 -4.55 6.44 -9.06
CA TYR A 21 -3.52 5.99 -8.14
C TYR A 21 -2.15 5.72 -8.79
N ILE A 22 -2.08 5.41 -10.09
CA ILE A 22 -0.85 5.03 -10.80
C ILE A 22 0.25 6.10 -10.69
N VAL A 23 -0.11 7.39 -10.75
CA VAL A 23 0.87 8.48 -10.68
C VAL A 23 1.48 8.60 -9.29
N ILE A 24 0.75 8.18 -8.25
CA ILE A 24 1.20 8.22 -6.86
C ILE A 24 2.01 6.99 -6.52
N GLU A 25 1.64 5.83 -7.09
CA GLU A 25 2.33 4.56 -6.89
C GLU A 25 3.84 4.67 -7.12
N ASP A 26 4.32 5.45 -8.09
CA ASP A 26 5.75 5.64 -8.32
C ASP A 26 6.48 6.36 -7.18
N GLN A 27 5.84 7.36 -6.58
CA GLN A 27 6.38 8.03 -5.39
C GLN A 27 6.31 7.08 -4.19
N THR A 28 5.17 6.42 -4.01
CA THR A 28 4.94 5.46 -2.94
C THR A 28 5.93 4.30 -2.99
N ARG A 29 6.26 3.76 -4.17
CA ARG A 29 7.29 2.72 -4.34
C ARG A 29 8.64 3.18 -3.79
N ARG A 30 9.06 4.40 -4.10
CA ARG A 30 10.35 4.93 -3.60
C ARG A 30 10.39 5.06 -2.08
N GLN A 31 9.29 5.49 -1.48
CA GLN A 31 9.20 5.56 -0.01
C GLN A 31 9.11 4.17 0.63
N ALA A 32 8.37 3.24 0.02
CA ALA A 32 8.30 1.86 0.48
C ALA A 32 9.67 1.17 0.43
N MET A 33 10.42 1.41 -0.64
CA MET A 33 11.81 0.98 -0.80
C MET A 33 12.71 1.50 0.33
N PHE A 34 12.59 2.78 0.66
CA PHE A 34 13.33 3.35 1.79
C PHE A 34 12.93 2.68 3.11
N ALA A 35 11.63 2.47 3.36
CA ALA A 35 11.16 1.78 4.55
C ALA A 35 11.72 0.35 4.66
N PHE A 36 11.74 -0.41 3.57
CA PHE A 36 12.33 -1.77 3.55
C PHE A 36 13.85 -1.79 3.70
N ALA A 37 14.54 -0.71 3.28
CA ALA A 37 15.98 -0.59 3.47
C ALA A 37 16.32 -0.28 4.94
N SER A 38 15.54 0.60 5.58
CA SER A 38 15.75 1.02 6.96
C SER A 38 15.40 -0.06 7.98
N ASP A 39 14.50 -0.98 7.66
CA ASP A 39 14.11 -2.10 8.52
C ASP A 39 14.18 -3.43 7.76
N PRO A 40 15.24 -4.23 7.97
CA PRO A 40 15.41 -5.52 7.32
C PRO A 40 14.35 -6.57 7.71
N THR A 41 13.66 -6.39 8.82
CA THR A 41 12.62 -7.31 9.30
C THR A 41 11.24 -7.01 8.70
N LEU A 42 11.07 -5.81 8.13
CA LEU A 42 9.85 -5.39 7.47
C LEU A 42 9.65 -6.13 6.14
N ASN A 43 8.70 -7.06 6.10
CA ASN A 43 8.40 -7.85 4.89
C ASN A 43 7.22 -7.31 4.07
N THR A 44 6.31 -6.57 4.70
CA THR A 44 5.11 -6.06 4.04
C THR A 44 4.72 -4.68 4.58
N LEU A 45 4.51 -3.75 3.67
CA LEU A 45 4.05 -2.41 3.97
C LEU A 45 2.60 -2.24 3.51
N GLY A 46 1.71 -1.92 4.44
CA GLY A 46 0.37 -1.43 4.11
C GLY A 46 0.44 0.04 3.69
N VAL A 47 -0.26 0.37 2.62
CA VAL A 47 -0.32 1.70 2.01
C VAL A 47 -1.76 2.14 1.89
N ILE A 48 -2.07 3.31 2.43
CA ILE A 48 -3.32 4.03 2.17
C ILE A 48 -3.01 5.22 1.26
N ILE A 49 -3.68 5.31 0.12
CA ILE A 49 -3.62 6.49 -0.75
C ILE A 49 -4.99 7.15 -0.74
N ALA A 50 -5.05 8.40 -0.28
CA ALA A 50 -6.23 9.24 -0.29
C ALA A 50 -6.14 10.31 -1.40
N LEU A 51 -7.24 10.47 -2.14
CA LEU A 51 -7.45 11.40 -3.24
C LEU A 51 -8.77 12.14 -3.03
N GLY A 52 -8.71 13.32 -2.42
CA GLY A 52 -9.94 14.05 -2.07
C GLY A 52 -10.79 13.26 -1.07
N ASP A 53 -11.99 12.89 -1.49
CA ASP A 53 -12.96 12.11 -0.71
C ASP A 53 -12.84 10.60 -0.90
N ARG A 54 -11.93 10.13 -1.79
CA ARG A 54 -11.73 8.72 -2.07
C ARG A 54 -10.41 8.21 -1.50
N TRP A 55 -10.35 6.94 -1.15
CA TRP A 55 -9.13 6.31 -0.71
C TRP A 55 -9.03 4.85 -1.16
N GLN A 56 -7.81 4.33 -1.20
CA GLN A 56 -7.53 2.93 -1.51
C GLN A 56 -6.47 2.39 -0.53
N TYR A 57 -6.66 1.16 -0.07
CA TYR A 57 -5.62 0.41 0.64
C TYR A 57 -5.00 -0.65 -0.26
N SER A 58 -3.68 -0.77 -0.19
CA SER A 58 -2.91 -1.78 -0.89
C SER A 58 -1.72 -2.23 -0.04
N GLU A 59 -1.22 -3.44 -0.32
CA GLU A 59 -0.04 -4.00 0.31
C GLU A 59 1.09 -4.04 -0.70
N ILE A 60 2.26 -3.58 -0.28
CA ILE A 60 3.53 -3.77 -1.00
C ILE A 60 4.31 -4.83 -0.24
N ARG A 61 4.77 -5.86 -0.95
CA ARG A 61 5.68 -6.86 -0.40
C ARG A 61 7.12 -6.50 -0.74
N ARG A 62 8.04 -6.77 0.18
CA ARG A 62 9.47 -6.70 -0.11
C ARG A 62 9.80 -7.70 -1.21
N SER A 63 10.45 -7.22 -2.27
CA SER A 63 11.00 -8.09 -3.31
C SER A 63 12.18 -8.86 -2.74
N ALA A 64 12.26 -10.17 -3.00
CA ALA A 64 13.39 -11.01 -2.59
C ALA A 64 14.73 -10.50 -3.14
N ASN A 65 14.70 -9.78 -4.27
CA ASN A 65 15.88 -9.22 -4.93
C ASN A 65 16.27 -7.83 -4.41
N LEU A 66 15.62 -7.32 -3.35
CA LEU A 66 16.00 -6.06 -2.70
C LEU A 66 17.13 -6.28 -1.71
N LEU A 67 18.30 -6.59 -2.26
CA LEU A 67 19.56 -6.35 -1.60
C LEU A 67 19.79 -4.82 -1.60
N LEU A 68 20.11 -4.27 -0.43
CA LEU A 68 20.39 -2.84 -0.22
C LEU A 68 21.54 -2.28 -1.08
N SER A 69 22.30 -3.14 -1.78
CA SER A 69 23.61 -2.84 -2.37
C SER A 69 23.59 -1.92 -3.61
N SER A 70 22.44 -1.38 -4.02
CA SER A 70 22.38 -0.48 -5.18
C SER A 70 21.43 0.71 -4.96
N TRP A 71 21.35 1.22 -3.72
CA TRP A 71 20.74 2.52 -3.49
C TRP A 71 21.75 3.58 -3.90
N SER A 72 21.55 4.08 -5.11
CA SER A 72 22.27 5.25 -5.57
C SER A 72 21.27 6.36 -5.88
N GLU A 73 21.71 7.61 -5.85
CA GLU A 73 20.79 8.73 -6.05
C GLU A 73 20.23 8.73 -7.49
N LYS A 74 19.11 9.40 -7.75
CA LYS A 74 18.54 9.48 -9.11
C LYS A 74 19.54 10.03 -10.16
N LYS A 75 20.58 10.74 -9.72
CA LYS A 75 21.67 11.28 -10.56
C LYS A 75 22.85 10.32 -10.70
N ASP A 76 22.86 9.20 -9.99
CA ASP A 76 23.94 8.23 -10.03
C ASP A 76 23.73 7.25 -11.21
N PRO A 77 24.75 7.05 -12.05
CA PRO A 77 24.68 6.14 -13.19
C PRO A 77 24.45 4.67 -12.80
N THR A 78 24.65 4.29 -11.54
CA THR A 78 24.34 2.94 -11.02
C THR A 78 22.89 2.78 -10.57
N PHE A 79 22.04 3.82 -10.70
CA PHE A 79 20.65 3.78 -10.24
C PHE A 79 19.86 2.70 -10.97
N ALA A 80 19.72 1.55 -10.31
CA ALA A 80 19.02 0.42 -10.88
C ALA A 80 17.54 0.77 -11.08
N VAL A 81 17.13 0.87 -12.34
CA VAL A 81 15.74 1.08 -12.82
C VAL A 81 14.77 -0.05 -12.40
N LYS A 82 15.22 -1.03 -11.60
CA LYS A 82 14.46 -2.20 -11.13
C LYS A 82 13.41 -1.88 -10.04
N VAL A 83 13.16 -0.60 -9.74
CA VAL A 83 12.11 -0.14 -8.79
C VAL A 83 10.69 -0.58 -9.22
N ARG A 84 10.48 -0.88 -10.51
CA ARG A 84 9.15 -1.28 -11.05
C ARG A 84 8.68 -2.69 -10.67
N THR A 85 9.47 -3.48 -9.94
CA THR A 85 9.10 -4.86 -9.58
C THR A 85 8.16 -4.97 -8.38
N GLN A 86 8.00 -3.90 -7.58
CA GLN A 86 7.09 -3.89 -6.45
C GLN A 86 5.63 -3.74 -6.92
N LYS A 87 4.87 -4.81 -6.75
CA LYS A 87 3.44 -4.88 -7.07
C LYS A 87 2.62 -4.45 -5.87
N PHE A 88 1.71 -3.50 -6.09
CA PHE A 88 0.65 -3.17 -5.15
C PHE A 88 -0.43 -4.24 -5.25
N VAL A 89 -0.81 -4.80 -4.10
CA VAL A 89 -1.85 -5.82 -4.02
C VAL A 89 -2.96 -5.33 -3.10
N VAL A 90 -4.13 -5.07 -3.67
CA VAL A 90 -5.34 -4.83 -2.88
C VAL A 90 -5.86 -6.20 -2.37
N PRO A 91 -6.09 -6.38 -1.06
CA PRO A 91 -6.69 -7.59 -0.51
C PRO A 91 -8.01 -7.95 -1.21
N ALA A 92 -8.23 -9.25 -1.48
CA ALA A 92 -9.41 -9.72 -2.21
C ALA A 92 -10.74 -9.34 -1.55
N TYR A 93 -10.77 -9.29 -0.21
CA TYR A 93 -11.94 -8.80 0.53
C TYR A 93 -12.25 -7.35 0.18
N LEU A 94 -11.25 -6.46 0.19
CA LEU A 94 -11.43 -5.05 -0.14
C LEU A 94 -11.84 -4.84 -1.60
N LYS A 95 -11.28 -5.63 -2.54
CA LYS A 95 -11.70 -5.59 -3.96
C LYS A 95 -13.19 -5.90 -4.14
N ARG A 96 -13.69 -6.91 -3.42
CA ARG A 96 -15.12 -7.28 -3.46
C ARG A 96 -15.98 -6.22 -2.77
N LEU A 97 -15.52 -5.70 -1.63
CA LEU A 97 -16.26 -4.72 -0.84
C LEU A 97 -16.44 -3.38 -1.58
N SER A 98 -15.39 -2.91 -2.28
CA SER A 98 -15.42 -1.64 -3.00
C SER A 98 -16.39 -1.64 -4.18
N GLY A 99 -16.58 -2.78 -4.85
CA GLY A 99 -17.52 -2.94 -5.97
C GLY A 99 -17.23 -2.03 -7.18
N ASN A 100 -15.98 -1.61 -7.38
CA ASN A 100 -15.55 -0.76 -8.48
C ASN A 100 -14.13 -1.13 -8.96
N ASP A 101 -13.81 -0.75 -10.19
CA ASP A 101 -12.55 -1.12 -10.87
C ASP A 101 -11.30 -0.47 -10.26
N THR A 102 -11.49 0.62 -9.52
CA THR A 102 -10.39 1.32 -8.83
C THR A 102 -10.12 0.77 -7.43
N PHE A 103 -10.91 -0.20 -6.97
CA PHE A 103 -10.87 -0.77 -5.62
C PHE A 103 -10.84 0.28 -4.50
N SER A 104 -11.50 1.42 -4.72
CA SER A 104 -11.49 2.57 -3.80
C SER A 104 -12.78 2.69 -3.01
N PHE A 105 -12.71 3.44 -1.91
CA PHE A 105 -13.80 3.74 -0.99
C PHE A 105 -13.97 5.25 -0.87
N GLU A 106 -15.19 5.71 -0.66
CA GLU A 106 -15.46 7.09 -0.26
C GLU A 106 -15.33 7.21 1.26
N LEU A 107 -14.63 8.22 1.77
CA LEU A 107 -14.26 8.33 3.18
C LEU A 107 -15.48 8.29 4.11
N MET A 108 -16.57 8.94 3.70
CA MET A 108 -17.83 9.11 4.43
C MET A 108 -19.02 8.51 3.66
N ASP A 109 -18.84 7.31 3.10
CA ASP A 109 -19.92 6.67 2.35
C ASP A 109 -21.12 6.34 3.24
N ARG A 110 -22.33 6.57 2.73
CA ARG A 110 -23.58 6.29 3.47
C ARG A 110 -23.83 4.80 3.71
N SER A 111 -23.15 3.93 2.97
CA SER A 111 -23.30 2.46 3.09
C SER A 111 -22.42 1.85 4.18
N GLY A 112 -21.55 2.63 4.84
CA GLY A 112 -20.61 2.17 5.85
C GLY A 112 -19.46 1.30 5.32
N LYS A 113 -19.27 1.17 4.00
CA LYS A 113 -18.26 0.28 3.41
C LYS A 113 -16.82 0.69 3.76
N SER A 114 -16.56 1.98 3.83
CA SER A 114 -15.29 2.60 4.25
C SER A 114 -14.98 2.25 5.69
N ALA A 115 -15.96 2.36 6.60
CA ALA A 115 -15.79 1.96 7.99
C ALA A 115 -15.50 0.46 8.12
N VAL A 116 -16.22 -0.38 7.37
CA VAL A 116 -15.96 -1.84 7.31
C VAL A 116 -14.57 -2.14 6.75
N ALA A 117 -14.14 -1.41 5.71
CA ALA A 117 -12.81 -1.55 5.14
C ALA A 117 -11.70 -1.18 6.13
N PHE A 118 -11.84 -0.05 6.85
CA PHE A 118 -10.90 0.34 7.91
C PHE A 118 -10.83 -0.68 9.04
N LYS A 119 -11.98 -1.20 9.49
CA LYS A 119 -12.02 -2.27 10.49
C LYS A 119 -11.26 -3.50 10.01
N PHE A 120 -11.53 -3.96 8.78
CA PHE A 120 -10.80 -5.09 8.20
C PHE A 120 -9.28 -4.86 8.14
N ILE A 121 -8.84 -3.66 7.75
CA ILE A 121 -7.41 -3.31 7.71
C ILE A 121 -6.81 -3.33 9.12
N ALA A 122 -7.50 -2.74 10.10
CA ALA A 122 -7.05 -2.71 11.49
C ALA A 122 -6.93 -4.13 12.07
N ASP A 123 -7.93 -4.98 11.86
CA ASP A 123 -7.91 -6.38 12.32
C ASP A 123 -6.76 -7.16 11.67
N ARG A 124 -6.49 -6.91 10.39
CA ARG A 124 -5.38 -7.54 9.66
C ARG A 124 -4.01 -7.09 10.17
N ILE A 125 -3.84 -5.80 10.47
CA ILE A 125 -2.60 -5.28 11.08
C ILE A 125 -2.43 -5.88 12.47
N LYS A 126 -3.48 -5.91 13.29
CA LYS A 126 -3.46 -6.50 14.62
C LYS A 126 -3.08 -7.97 14.62
N ALA A 127 -3.66 -8.76 13.70
CA ALA A 127 -3.34 -10.17 13.58
C ALA A 127 -1.88 -10.40 13.16
N ARG A 128 -1.37 -9.59 12.24
CA ARG A 128 0.01 -9.70 11.74
C ARG A 128 1.04 -9.30 12.80
N GLU A 129 0.76 -8.25 13.55
CA GLU A 129 1.63 -7.74 14.61
C GLU A 129 1.14 -8.21 16.00
N SER A 130 0.58 -9.43 16.08
CA SER A 130 -0.13 -9.90 17.28
C SER A 130 0.74 -9.86 18.53
N ASP A 131 2.04 -10.15 18.39
CA ASP A 131 3.04 -10.04 19.46
C ASP A 131 3.11 -8.62 20.05
N PHE A 132 3.10 -7.59 19.20
CA PHE A 132 3.12 -6.19 19.64
C PHE A 132 1.81 -5.81 20.37
N TRP A 133 0.69 -6.36 19.93
CA TRP A 133 -0.63 -6.04 20.49
C TRP A 133 -1.02 -6.90 21.70
N GLY A 134 -0.16 -7.83 22.14
CA GLY A 134 -0.48 -8.78 23.21
C GLY A 134 -1.68 -9.68 22.88
N LEU A 135 -1.93 -9.91 21.58
CA LEU A 135 -3.04 -10.73 21.12
C LEU A 135 -2.61 -12.21 21.08
N PRO A 136 -3.53 -13.15 21.34
CA PRO A 136 -3.23 -14.57 21.20
C PRO A 136 -2.75 -14.85 19.77
N LEU A 137 -1.59 -15.50 19.63
CA LEU A 137 -1.09 -15.92 18.32
C LEU A 137 -2.16 -16.77 17.61
N PRO A 138 -2.44 -16.50 16.32
CA PRO A 138 -3.39 -17.31 15.58
C PRO A 138 -2.92 -18.77 15.57
N LYS A 139 -3.81 -19.68 15.99
CA LYS A 139 -3.51 -21.11 16.02
C LYS A 139 -3.10 -21.58 14.62
N PRO A 140 -2.06 -22.41 14.47
CA PRO A 140 -1.66 -22.92 13.17
C PRO A 140 -2.83 -23.66 12.53
N ILE A 141 -3.19 -23.26 11.31
CA ILE A 141 -4.19 -23.96 10.50
C ILE A 141 -3.54 -25.30 10.12
N LYS A 142 -4.06 -26.40 10.68
CA LYS A 142 -3.68 -27.74 10.24
C LYS A 142 -4.12 -27.89 8.77
N GLN A 143 -3.16 -28.12 7.89
CA GLN A 143 -3.40 -28.52 6.50
C GLN A 143 -3.96 -29.93 6.46
#